data_AF-A0A258BUU3-F1
#
_entry.id   AF-A0A258BUU3-F1
#
_cell.length_a   1.000
_cell.length_b   1.000
_cell.length_c   1.000
_cell.angle_alpha   90.00
_cell.angle_beta   90.00
_cell.angle_gamma   90.00
#
_symmetry.space_group_name_H-M   'P 1'
#
loop_
_entity.id
_entity.type
_entity.pdbx_description
1 polymer ?
#
loop_
_entity_poly.entity_id
_entity_poly.type
_entity_poly.pdbx_seq_one_letter_code
_entity_poly.pdbx_strand_id
1 'polypeptide(L)' 'MSGLVLKIAPGERFIINGATLENGDKPARIRVVEGDARVLRVRDAMHPSEVNTPVK' A
#
# COMPACT_ATOMS: atom_id res chain seq x y z
N MET A 1 -13.83 -13.37 11.11
CA MET A 1 -13.91 -12.07 10.39
C MET A 1 -12.62 -11.26 10.61
N SER A 2 -11.48 -11.77 10.15
CA SER A 2 -10.19 -11.08 10.18
C SER A 2 -9.99 -10.37 8.84
N GLY A 3 -9.84 -9.04 8.87
CA GLY A 3 -9.47 -8.25 7.68
C GLY A 3 -8.17 -7.52 7.96
N LEU A 4 -7.41 -7.19 6.92
CA LEU A 4 -6.19 -6.39 7.05
C LEU A 4 -6.56 -4.95 7.39
N VAL A 5 -5.95 -4.39 8.44
CA VAL A 5 -6.15 -2.97 8.79
C VAL A 5 -4.85 -2.21 8.54
N LEU A 6 -4.93 -1.23 7.66
CA LEU A 6 -3.83 -0.34 7.32
C LEU A 6 -4.02 0.99 8.04
N LYS A 7 -3.00 1.43 8.78
CA LYS A 7 -2.86 2.83 9.19
C LYS A 7 -2.12 3.58 8.09
N ILE A 8 -2.73 4.62 7.56
CA ILE A 8 -2.22 5.43 6.45
C ILE A 8 -1.94 6.84 6.96
N ALA A 9 -0.72 7.31 6.78
CA ALA A 9 -0.32 8.67 7.14
C ALA A 9 -0.91 9.70 6.15
N PRO A 10 -0.99 11.00 6.52
CA PRO A 10 -1.36 12.05 5.57
C PRO A 10 -0.50 12.01 4.30
N GLY A 11 -1.12 12.10 3.13
CA GLY A 11 -0.43 12.05 1.83
C GLY A 11 0.20 10.69 1.47
N GLU A 12 0.08 9.66 2.31
CA GLU A 12 0.63 8.33 1.98
C GLU A 12 -0.17 7.68 0.84
N ARG A 13 0.57 7.12 -0.12
CA ARG A 13 0.03 6.42 -1.29
C ARG A 13 0.17 4.92 -1.17
N PHE A 14 -0.86 4.20 -1.60
CA PHE A 14 -0.88 2.75 -1.64
C PHE A 14 -1.72 2.26 -2.83
N ILE A 15 -1.48 1.04 -3.26
CA ILE A 15 -2.18 0.39 -4.37
C ILE A 15 -3.02 -0.75 -3.82
N ILE A 16 -4.28 -0.82 -4.23
CA ILE A 16 -5.18 -1.97 -4.00
C ILE A 16 -5.68 -2.48 -5.34
N ASN A 17 -5.41 -3.74 -5.66
CA ASN A 17 -5.87 -4.40 -6.89
C ASN A 17 -5.61 -3.59 -8.18
N GLY A 18 -4.49 -2.85 -8.22
CA GLY A 18 -4.10 -2.01 -9.35
C GLY A 18 -4.62 -0.56 -9.32
N ALA A 19 -5.56 -0.23 -8.42
CA ALA A 19 -5.96 1.15 -8.18
C ALA A 19 -4.99 1.83 -7.22
N THR A 20 -4.51 3.03 -7.57
CA THR A 20 -3.70 3.86 -6.68
C THR A 20 -4.61 4.74 -5.84
N LEU A 21 -4.40 4.73 -4.53
CA LEU A 21 -5.12 5.54 -3.56
C LEU A 21 -4.13 6.42 -2.81
N GLU A 22 -4.55 7.65 -2.51
CA GLU A 22 -3.82 8.61 -1.70
C GLU A 22 -4.68 8.99 -0.50
N ASN A 23 -4.07 9.04 0.68
CA ASN A 23 -4.74 9.56 1.85
C ASN A 23 -4.66 11.09 1.90
N GLY A 24 -5.71 11.72 2.43
CA GLY A 24 -5.81 13.17 2.55
C GLY A 24 -4.90 13.76 3.64
N ASP A 25 -5.34 14.86 4.22
CA ASP A 25 -4.61 15.68 5.19
C ASP A 25 -4.49 15.06 6.59
N LYS A 26 -5.31 14.05 6.91
CA LYS A 26 -5.39 13.43 8.24
C LYS A 26 -5.05 11.94 8.21
N PRO A 27 -4.44 11.38 9.27
CA PRO A 27 -4.21 9.94 9.36
C PRO A 27 -5.54 9.17 9.30
N ALA A 28 -5.57 8.09 8.51
CA ALA A 28 -6.76 7.28 8.33
C ALA A 28 -6.48 5.80 8.61
N ARG A 29 -7.54 5.05 8.93
CA ARG A 29 -7.51 3.59 8.99
C ARG A 29 -8.36 3.03 7.87
N ILE A 30 -7.76 2.22 7.02
CA ILE A 30 -8.46 1.50 5.95
C ILE A 30 -8.48 0.02 6.32
N ARG A 31 -9.67 -0.58 6.27
CA ARG A 31 -9.86 -2.01 6.50
C ARG A 31 -10.16 -2.68 5.16
N VAL A 32 -9.29 -3.61 4.79
CA VAL A 32 -9.50 -4.51 3.66
C VAL A 32 -10.19 -5.76 4.21
N VAL A 33 -11.44 -5.96 3.81
CA VAL A 33 -12.29 -7.05 4.31
C VAL A 33 -12.16 -8.33 3.48
N GLU A 34 -11.71 -8.18 2.24
CA GLU A 34 -11.45 -9.26 1.29
C GLU A 34 -10.08 -9.90 1.57
N GLY A 35 -10.02 -11.23 1.58
CA GLY A 35 -8.84 -11.98 2.01
C GLY A 35 -7.72 -12.06 0.97
N ASP A 36 -8.06 -11.91 -0.31
CA ASP A 36 -7.19 -12.05 -1.48
C ASP A 36 -6.87 -10.71 -2.15
N ALA A 37 -7.32 -9.60 -1.57
CA ALA A 37 -6.98 -8.26 -2.02
C ALA A 37 -5.46 -8.04 -1.97
N ARG A 38 -4.90 -7.61 -3.11
CA ARG A 38 -3.47 -7.33 -3.25
C ARG A 38 -3.20 -5.88 -2.85
N VAL A 39 -2.38 -5.70 -1.82
CA VAL A 39 -2.04 -4.39 -1.27
C VAL A 39 -0.55 -4.14 -1.39
N LEU A 40 -0.16 -2.98 -1.92
CA LEU A 40 1.23 -2.52 -1.96
C LEU A 40 1.31 -1.08 -1.48
N ARG A 41 2.08 -0.78 -0.43
CA ARG A 41 2.40 0.62 -0.10
C ARG A 41 3.48 1.10 -1.03
N VAL A 42 3.34 2.31 -1.55
CA VAL A 42 4.33 2.86 -2.48
C VAL A 42 5.70 2.98 -1.82
N ARG A 43 5.76 3.27 -0.52
CA ARG A 43 7.03 3.34 0.24
C ARG A 43 7.76 1.98 0.37
N ASP A 44 7.02 0.88 0.28
CA ASP A 44 7.58 -0.47 0.37
C ASP A 44 7.91 -1.00 -1.05
N ALA A 45 7.50 -0.29 -2.10
CA ALA A 45 7.77 -0.63 -3.48
C ALA A 45 9.18 -0.19 -3.87
N MET A 46 9.91 -1.08 -4.52
CA MET A 46 11.19 -0.76 -5.13
C MET A 46 10.95 0.03 -6.43
N HIS A 47 11.57 1.19 -6.59
CA HIS A 47 11.49 1.91 -7.85
C HIS A 47 12.29 1.19 -8.95
N PRO A 48 11.83 1.16 -10.21
CA PRO A 48 12.56 0.51 -11.30
C PRO A 48 14.01 0.98 -11.47
N SER A 49 14.28 2.26 -11.16
CA SER A 49 15.62 2.84 -11.18
C SER A 49 16.53 2.34 -10.06
N GLU A 50 15.96 1.78 -9.00
CA GLU A 50 16.68 1.24 -7.82
C GLU A 50 16.91 -0.27 -7.93
N VAL A 51 16.33 -0.92 -8.95
CA VAL A 51 16.53 -2.35 -9.21
C VAL A 51 17.95 -2.57 -9.73
N ASN A 52 18.86 -2.95 -8.83
CA ASN A 52 20.27 -3.13 -9.14
C ASN A 52 20.73 -4.59 -9.20
N THR A 53 19.94 -5.55 -8.67
CA THR A 53 20.28 -6.98 -8.72
C THR A 53 19.02 -7.86 -8.77
N PRO A 54 19.01 -9.00 -9.48
CA PRO A 54 17.88 -9.93 -9.49
C PRO A 54 17.66 -10.66 -8.16
N VAL A 55 18.70 -10.77 -7.32
CA VAL A 55 18.70 -11.50 -6.05
C VAL A 55 19.87 -10.99 -5.19
N LYS A 56 19.64 -10.81 -3.89
CA LYS A 56 20.68 -10.96 -2.87
C LYS A 56 20.44 -12.27 -2.14
#